data_AF-A0A7J7MT92-F1
#
_entry.id   AF-A0A7J7MT92-F1
#
_cell.length_a   1.000
_cell.length_b   1.000
_cell.length_c   1.000
_cell.angle_alpha   90.00
_cell.angle_beta   90.00
_cell.angle_gamma   90.00
#
_symmetry.space_group_name_H-M   'P 1'
#
loop_
_entity.id
_entity.type
_entity.pdbx_description
1 polymer ?
#
loop_
_entity_poly.entity_id
_entity_poly.type
_entity_poly.pdbx_seq_one_letter_code
_entity_poly.pdbx_strand_id
1 'polypeptide(L)' 'MKKVIPTTNNHNKGKLQPNWEGPYLISRMVNCNAYYLLNSDKEELKSLKNIMNLRKWNQCQQDTCI' A
#
# COMPACT_ATOMS: atom_id res chain seq x y z
N MET A 1 -20.32 22.91 3.02
CA MET A 1 -19.78 21.92 2.06
C MET A 1 -18.27 21.83 2.24
N LYS A 2 -17.70 20.65 2.49
CA LYS A 2 -16.25 20.48 2.63
C LYS A 2 -15.61 20.52 1.24
N LYS A 3 -14.65 21.42 1.02
CA LYS A 3 -13.91 21.55 -0.24
C LYS A 3 -13.09 20.28 -0.45
N VAL A 4 -13.54 19.41 -1.35
CA VAL A 4 -12.77 18.25 -1.80
C VAL A 4 -11.69 18.79 -2.71
N ILE A 5 -10.44 18.80 -2.23
CA ILE A 5 -9.27 19.13 -3.05
C ILE A 5 -9.06 17.90 -3.94
N PRO A 6 -9.20 18.01 -5.27
CA PRO A 6 -8.94 16.88 -6.15
C PRO A 6 -7.47 16.49 -6.00
N THR A 7 -7.24 15.25 -5.56
CA THR A 7 -5.92 14.63 -5.58
C THR A 7 -5.32 14.77 -6.96
N THR A 8 -4.06 15.17 -7.01
CA THR A 8 -3.25 15.41 -8.20
C THR A 8 -3.56 14.39 -9.30
N ASN A 9 -4.23 14.87 -10.36
CA ASN A 9 -4.49 14.10 -11.57
C ASN A 9 -3.15 13.96 -12.31
N ASN A 10 -2.36 12.97 -11.90
CA ASN A 10 -1.12 12.64 -12.57
C ASN A 10 -1.49 12.01 -13.92
N HIS A 11 -1.45 12.82 -14.98
CA HIS A 11 -1.82 12.46 -16.36
C HIS A 11 -1.11 11.20 -16.89
N ASN A 12 -0.04 10.74 -16.23
CA ASN A 12 0.70 9.53 -16.59
C ASN A 12 0.11 8.23 -16.00
N LYS A 13 -0.95 8.30 -15.18
CA LYS A 13 -1.64 7.12 -14.63
C LYS A 13 -2.75 6.69 -15.58
N GLY A 14 -2.46 5.75 -16.47
CA GLY A 14 -3.46 5.12 -17.32
C GLY A 14 -4.58 4.50 -16.49
N LYS A 15 -5.83 4.55 -16.99
CA LYS A 15 -7.07 4.13 -16.32
C LYS A 15 -7.06 2.70 -15.72
N LEU A 16 -6.09 1.87 -16.13
CA LEU A 16 -5.97 0.46 -15.77
C LEU A 16 -4.76 0.15 -14.86
N GLN A 17 -4.00 1.16 -14.43
CA GLN A 17 -2.91 0.93 -13.49
C GLN A 17 -3.45 0.58 -12.10
N PRO A 18 -2.78 -0.30 -11.35
CA PRO A 18 -3.11 -0.53 -9.94
C PRO A 18 -3.15 0.80 -9.17
N ASN A 19 -4.21 1.01 -8.39
CA ASN A 19 -4.31 2.13 -7.46
C ASN A 19 -3.57 1.86 -6.14
N TRP A 20 -3.02 0.65 -5.98
CA TRP A 20 -2.20 0.25 -4.85
C TRP A 20 -0.75 0.66 -5.13
N GLU A 21 -0.14 1.34 -4.16
CA GLU A 21 1.27 1.71 -4.23
C GLU A 21 2.10 0.62 -3.56
N GLY A 22 3.07 0.06 -4.30
CA GLY A 22 4.15 -0.77 -3.77
C GLY A 22 3.76 -2.06 -3.02
N PRO A 23 4.69 -3.01 -2.91
CA PRO A 23 4.68 -3.94 -1.81
C PRO A 23 5.24 -3.25 -0.56
N TYR A 24 4.54 -3.37 0.55
CA TYR A 24 5.02 -2.90 1.85
C TYR A 24 5.17 -4.05 2.82
N LEU A 25 6.16 -3.95 3.71
CA LEU A 25 6.31 -4.84 4.85
C LEU A 25 5.77 -4.14 6.10
N ILE A 26 5.21 -4.92 7.03
CA ILE A 26 4.77 -4.37 8.32
C ILE A 26 6.02 -4.20 9.20
N SER A 27 6.32 -2.96 9.58
CA SER A 27 7.40 -2.63 10.54
C SER A 27 6.96 -2.98 11.96
N ARG A 28 5.84 -2.38 12.37
CA ARG A 28 5.33 -2.43 13.74
C ARG A 28 3.84 -2.12 13.77
N MET A 29 3.15 -2.74 14.71
CA MET A 29 1.74 -2.56 14.97
C MET A 29 1.54 -1.54 16.09
N VAL A 30 0.70 -0.53 15.89
CA VAL A 30 0.41 0.49 16.92
C VAL A 30 -0.88 0.17 17.66
N ASN A 31 -1.88 -0.35 16.95
CA ASN A 31 -3.12 -0.86 17.51
C ASN A 31 -3.67 -1.96 16.58
N CYS A 32 -4.81 -2.58 16.93
CA CYS A 32 -5.44 -3.66 16.16
C CYS A 32 -5.55 -3.40 14.65
N ASN A 33 -5.64 -2.12 14.24
CA ASN A 33 -6.00 -1.73 12.88
C ASN A 33 -4.99 -0.79 12.23
N ALA A 34 -3.85 -0.45 12.85
CA ALA A 34 -2.90 0.54 12.33
C ALA A 34 -1.46 0.05 12.42
N TYR A 35 -0.75 0.18 11.30
CA TYR A 35 0.60 -0.31 11.09
C TYR A 35 1.52 0.79 10.55
N TYR A 36 2.76 0.78 11.01
CA TYR A 36 3.86 1.39 10.26
C TYR A 36 4.35 0.41 9.20
N LEU A 37 4.66 0.94 8.03
CA LEU A 37 5.03 0.15 6.86
C LEU A 37 6.45 0.50 6.42
N LEU A 38 7.20 -0.49 5.99
CA LEU A 38 8.48 -0.33 5.32
C LEU A 38 8.29 -0.46 3.81
N ASN A 39 8.93 0.43 3.05
CA ASN A 39 9.08 0.26 1.61
C ASN A 39 10.12 -0.82 1.28
N SER A 40 10.35 -1.05 -0.02
CA SER A 40 11.38 -1.97 -0.53
C SER A 40 12.80 -1.61 -0.06
N ASP A 41 13.04 -0.32 0.20
CA ASP A 41 14.32 0.22 0.65
C ASP A 41 14.49 0.17 2.18
N LYS A 42 13.54 -0.48 2.88
CA LYS A 42 13.48 -0.61 4.35
C LYS A 42 13.36 0.74 5.08
N GLU A 43 12.88 1.76 4.39
CA GLU A 43 12.54 3.04 5.00
C GLU A 43 11.11 2.98 5.54
N GLU A 44 10.93 3.47 6.76
CA GLU A 44 9.60 3.54 7.37
C GLU A 44 8.79 4.70 6.77
N LEU A 45 7.59 4.38 6.32
CA LEU A 45 6.61 5.37 5.91
C LEU A 45 6.27 6.24 7.12
N LYS A 46 6.42 7.56 6.93
CA LYS A 46 6.11 8.57 7.96
C LYS A 46 4.66 8.53 8.46
N SER A 47 3.76 7.88 7.71
CA SER A 47 2.33 7.83 8.00
C SER A 47 1.88 6.41 8.33
N LEU A 48 1.15 6.30 9.43
CA LEU A 48 0.43 5.10 9.84
C LEU A 48 -0.64 4.73 8.82
N LYS A 49 -0.71 3.44 8.47
CA LYS A 49 -1.71 2.91 7.55
C LYS A 49 -2.70 2.02 8.31
N ASN A 50 -3.98 2.27 8.04
CA ASN A 50 -5.05 1.43 8.56
C ASN A 50 -5.17 0.14 7.74
N ILE A 51 -5.47 -0.99 8.39
CA ILE A 51 -5.66 -2.30 7.75
C ILE A 51 -6.69 -2.28 6.61
N MET A 52 -7.73 -1.45 6.73
CA MET A 52 -8.77 -1.29 5.70
C MET A 52 -8.24 -0.69 4.39
N ASN A 53 -7.10 0.00 4.46
CA ASN A 53 -6.41 0.58 3.30
C ASN A 53 -5.28 -0.32 2.79
N LEU A 54 -5.09 -1.50 3.39
CA LEU A 54 -4.04 -2.44 3.02
C LEU A 54 -4.64 -3.68 2.40
N ARG A 55 -3.95 -4.21 1.40
CA ARG A 55 -4.26 -5.49 0.79
C ARG A 55 -3.16 -6.47 1.14
N LYS A 56 -3.53 -7.61 1.73
CA LYS A 56 -2.57 -8.69 1.95
C LYS A 56 -2.08 -9.19 0.59
N TRP A 57 -0.77 -9.18 0.41
CA TRP A 57 -0.16 -9.79 -0.75
C TRP A 57 -0.20 -11.31 -0.57
N ASN A 58 -1.06 -11.98 -1.33
CA ASN A 58 -1.06 -13.44 -1.40
C ASN A 58 -0.08 -13.82 -2.52
N GLN A 59 1.15 -14.16 -2.15
CA GLN A 59 2.09 -14.72 -3.11
C GLN A 59 1.60 -16.13 -3.46
N CYS A 60 1.18 -16.37 -4.70
CA CYS A 60 1.12 -17.74 -5.19
C CYS A 60 2.56 -18.24 -5.23
N GLN A 61 2.89 -19.22 -4.39
CA GLN A 61 4.01 -20.12 -4.68
C GLN A 61 3.60 -20.77 -6.00
N GLN A 62 4.27 -20.42 -7.10
CA GLN A 62 4.26 -21.29 -8.26
C GLN A 62 5.05 -22.51 -7.79
N ASP A 63 4.35 -23.47 -7.19
CA ASP A 63 4.90 -24.80 -6.99
C ASP A 63 5.39 -25.25 -8.36
N THR A 64 6.69 -25.49 -8.38
CA THR A 64 7.51 -25.70 -9.54
C THR A 64 6.97 -26.89 -10.32
N CYS A 65 6.56 -26.68 -11.57
CA CYS A 65 6.45 -27.80 -12.50
C CYS A 65 7.87 -28.20 -12.89
N ILE A 66 8.37 -29.31 -12.33
CA ILE A 66 9.40 -30.15 -12.97
C ILE A 66 8.71 -31.44 -13.39
#